data_AF-A0A932W4B6-F1
#
_entry.id   AF-A0A932W4B6-F1
#
_cell.length_a   1.000
_cell.length_b   1.000
_cell.length_c   1.000
_cell.angle_alpha   90.00
_cell.angle_beta   90.00
_cell.angle_gamma   90.00
#
_symmetry.space_group_name_H-M   'P 1'
#
loop_
_entity.id
_entity.type
_entity.pdbx_description
1 polymer ?
#
loop_
_entity_poly.entity_id
_entity_poly.type
_entity_poly.pdbx_seq_one_letter_code
_entity_poly.pdbx_strand_id
1 'polypeptide(L)'
;MLTMKKWHVLALLVVPFVFTATASAQTMRPDAEKKLARDIYREFVEIQSGYTTGATTPVAEAAAARLRAAGFPESDIFVGGANPKKANLVVRYHGTGARKPILLLAHI
;
A
#
# COMPACT_ATOMS: atom_id res chain seq x y z
N MET A 1 -28.62 -16.08 74.20
CA MET A 1 -28.65 -17.25 73.30
C MET A 1 -29.22 -16.75 71.98
N LEU A 2 -28.52 -16.63 70.85
CA LEU A 2 -27.42 -17.41 70.29
C LEU A 2 -26.40 -16.47 69.63
N THR A 3 -25.13 -16.85 69.70
CA THR A 3 -23.93 -16.05 69.42
C THR A 3 -23.34 -16.40 68.05
N MET A 4 -22.65 -15.43 67.43
CA MET A 4 -21.62 -15.57 66.36
C MET A 4 -22.17 -15.86 64.95
N LYS A 5 -21.69 -15.26 63.84
CA LYS A 5 -20.28 -15.02 63.47
C LYS A 5 -20.22 -14.04 62.27
N LYS A 6 -19.51 -12.91 62.43
CA LYS A 6 -19.11 -12.03 61.33
C LYS A 6 -18.02 -12.72 60.50
N TRP A 7 -18.36 -13.26 59.32
CA TRP A 7 -17.38 -13.60 58.27
C TRP A 7 -17.26 -12.36 57.37
N HIS A 8 -16.28 -11.49 57.63
CA HIS A 8 -15.01 -11.43 56.90
C HIS A 8 -15.21 -11.25 55.38
N VAL A 9 -15.22 -9.99 54.96
CA VAL A 9 -14.36 -9.44 53.90
C VAL A 9 -14.11 -10.38 52.70
N LEU A 10 -14.97 -10.32 51.69
CA LEU A 10 -14.68 -10.45 50.24
C LEU A 10 -16.03 -10.44 49.52
N ALA A 11 -16.47 -9.36 48.91
CA ALA A 11 -16.37 -9.28 47.45
C ALA A 11 -16.43 -7.81 47.01
N LEU A 12 -15.35 -7.10 47.30
CA LEU A 12 -15.00 -5.86 46.61
C LEU A 12 -14.25 -6.27 45.33
N LEU A 13 -14.98 -6.59 44.27
CA LEU A 13 -14.47 -6.73 42.91
C LEU A 13 -15.55 -6.15 41.97
N VAL A 14 -15.51 -4.86 41.65
CA VAL A 14 -14.65 -4.32 40.59
C VAL A 14 -14.80 -5.19 39.33
N VAL A 15 -15.87 -4.97 38.57
CA VAL A 15 -15.88 -5.29 37.13
C VAL A 15 -15.96 -3.97 36.36
N PRO A 16 -14.85 -3.21 36.28
CA PRO A 16 -14.67 -2.23 35.24
C PRO A 16 -14.23 -2.97 33.97
N PHE A 17 -14.66 -2.43 32.84
CA PHE A 17 -13.85 -2.38 31.64
C PHE A 17 -13.56 -3.70 30.91
N VAL A 18 -14.49 -4.10 30.05
CA VAL A 18 -14.10 -4.72 28.78
C VAL A 18 -14.84 -4.00 27.64
N PHE A 19 -14.52 -2.72 27.46
CA PHE A 19 -14.54 -2.16 26.10
C PHE A 19 -13.35 -2.81 25.37
N THR A 20 -13.53 -4.03 24.87
CA THR A 20 -12.67 -4.54 23.81
C THR A 20 -13.05 -3.78 22.55
N ALA A 21 -12.54 -2.56 22.43
CA ALA A 21 -12.26 -2.01 21.12
C ALA A 21 -11.36 -3.06 20.45
N THR A 22 -11.92 -3.87 19.55
CA THR A 22 -11.15 -4.64 18.61
C THR A 22 -10.43 -3.62 17.74
N ALA A 23 -9.28 -3.16 18.22
CA ALA A 23 -8.29 -2.57 17.37
C ALA A 23 -8.01 -3.63 16.31
N SER A 24 -8.57 -3.44 15.11
CA SER A 24 -8.17 -4.19 13.92
C SER A 24 -6.73 -3.75 13.63
N ALA A 25 -5.80 -4.38 14.35
CA ALA A 25 -4.38 -4.24 14.16
C ALA A 25 -4.07 -4.81 12.77
N GLN A 26 -3.72 -3.92 11.85
CA GLN A 26 -3.16 -4.16 10.51
C GLN A 26 -3.41 -5.58 9.97
N THR A 27 -4.57 -5.81 9.35
CA THR A 27 -4.77 -7.00 8.52
C THR A 27 -3.67 -7.04 7.47
N MET A 28 -2.85 -8.10 7.50
CA MET A 28 -1.86 -8.31 6.44
C MET A 28 -2.59 -8.41 5.10
N ARG A 29 -2.05 -7.76 4.07
CA ARG A 29 -2.48 -7.91 2.67
C ARG A 29 -2.62 -9.41 2.31
N PRO A 30 -3.61 -9.81 1.48
CA PRO A 30 -3.71 -11.17 0.96
C PRO A 30 -2.39 -11.64 0.32
N ASP A 31 -2.07 -12.93 0.42
CA ASP A 31 -0.79 -13.46 -0.08
C ASP A 31 -0.64 -13.30 -1.60
N ALA A 32 -1.74 -13.34 -2.35
CA ALA A 32 -1.75 -13.05 -3.78
C ALA A 32 -1.26 -11.62 -4.08
N GLU A 33 -1.65 -10.64 -3.25
CA GLU A 33 -1.23 -9.24 -3.40
C GLU A 33 0.22 -9.04 -2.98
N LYS A 34 0.67 -9.73 -1.93
CA LYS A 34 2.10 -9.74 -1.54
C LYS A 34 2.96 -10.33 -2.65
N LYS A 35 2.51 -11.43 -3.26
CA LYS A 35 3.21 -12.05 -4.40
C LYS A 35 3.25 -11.11 -5.59
N LEU A 36 2.12 -10.50 -5.95
CA LEU A 36 2.07 -9.51 -7.03
C LEU A 36 3.05 -8.35 -6.79
N ALA A 37 3.05 -7.78 -5.58
CA ALA A 37 3.96 -6.70 -5.23
C ALA A 37 5.44 -7.14 -5.33
N ARG A 38 5.77 -8.35 -4.87
CA ARG A 38 7.12 -8.91 -4.99
C ARG A 38 7.51 -9.13 -6.46
N ASP A 39 6.62 -9.63 -7.29
CA ASP A 39 6.90 -9.90 -8.71
C ASP A 39 7.12 -8.60 -9.49
N ILE A 40 6.32 -7.55 -9.23
CA ILE A 40 6.52 -6.21 -9.81
C ILE A 40 7.87 -5.64 -9.37
N TYR A 41 8.14 -5.70 -8.06
CA TYR A 41 9.39 -5.18 -7.51
C TYR A 41 10.60 -5.90 -8.09
N ARG A 42 10.54 -7.24 -8.19
CA ARG A 42 11.60 -8.08 -8.78
C ARG A 42 11.92 -7.63 -10.20
N GLU A 43 10.91 -7.52 -11.06
CA GLU A 43 11.14 -7.10 -12.46
C GLU A 43 11.83 -5.74 -12.52
N PHE A 44 11.39 -4.76 -11.73
CA PHE A 44 11.97 -3.42 -11.79
C PHE A 44 13.41 -3.36 -11.30
N VAL A 45 13.76 -4.10 -10.23
CA VAL A 45 15.14 -4.12 -9.71
C VAL A 45 16.11 -4.95 -10.55
N GLU A 46 15.60 -5.91 -11.33
CA GLU A 46 16.42 -6.72 -12.25
C GLU A 46 16.76 -5.95 -13.55
N ILE A 47 16.01 -4.89 -13.87
CA ILE A 47 16.34 -3.97 -14.97
C ILE A 47 17.47 -3.02 -14.53
N GLN A 48 18.56 -2.98 -15.30
CA GLN A 48 19.69 -2.10 -14.98
C GLN A 48 19.39 -0.61 -15.28
N SER A 49 18.79 0.09 -14.32
CA SER A 49 18.45 1.52 -14.41
C SER A 49 19.40 2.46 -13.65
N GLY A 50 20.53 1.94 -13.16
CA GLY A 50 21.50 2.71 -12.40
C GLY A 50 22.15 3.85 -13.20
N TYR A 51 22.73 4.81 -12.48
CA TYR A 51 23.42 5.96 -13.09
C TYR A 51 24.47 5.55 -14.16
N THR A 52 25.14 4.42 -13.95
CA THR A 52 26.19 3.90 -14.84
C THR A 52 25.67 3.38 -16.18
N THR A 53 24.44 2.83 -16.24
CA THR A 53 23.81 2.46 -17.52
C THR A 53 23.16 3.66 -18.20
N GLY A 54 22.74 4.64 -17.40
CA GLY A 54 22.20 5.91 -17.87
C GLY A 54 20.81 5.81 -18.53
N ALA A 55 20.13 4.66 -18.40
CA ALA A 55 18.86 4.38 -19.04
C ALA A 55 17.77 3.99 -18.02
N THR A 56 16.72 4.80 -17.90
CA THR A 56 15.53 4.51 -17.07
C THR A 56 14.30 4.16 -17.91
N THR A 57 14.34 4.44 -19.23
CA THR A 57 13.24 4.14 -20.16
C THR A 57 12.76 2.68 -20.10
N PRO A 58 13.62 1.65 -20.02
CA PRO A 58 13.14 0.27 -19.95
C PRO A 58 12.27 -0.03 -18.72
N VAL A 59 12.56 0.60 -17.57
CA VAL A 59 11.70 0.46 -16.38
C VAL A 59 10.36 1.17 -16.59
N ALA A 60 10.36 2.36 -17.20
CA ALA A 60 9.13 3.10 -17.51
C ALA A 60 8.22 2.30 -18.49
N GLU A 61 8.80 1.66 -19.51
CA GLU A 61 8.08 0.81 -20.45
C GLU A 61 7.52 -0.44 -19.79
N ALA A 62 8.30 -1.13 -18.93
CA ALA A 62 7.83 -2.29 -18.18
C ALA A 62 6.66 -1.94 -17.24
N ALA A 63 6.77 -0.82 -16.52
CA ALA A 63 5.70 -0.31 -15.67
C ALA A 63 4.44 0.06 -16.48
N ALA A 64 4.61 0.71 -17.65
CA ALA A 64 3.51 1.03 -18.54
C ALA A 64 2.80 -0.23 -19.07
N ALA A 65 3.55 -1.27 -19.45
CA ALA A 65 2.99 -2.54 -19.91
C ALA A 65 2.12 -3.21 -18.84
N ARG A 66 2.56 -3.19 -17.57
CA ARG A 66 1.75 -3.69 -16.45
C ARG A 66 0.49 -2.87 -16.22
N LEU A 67 0.55 -1.55 -16.33
CA LEU A 67 -0.62 -0.69 -16.16
C LEU A 67 -1.64 -0.89 -17.28
N ARG A 68 -1.19 -1.05 -18.53
CA ARG A 68 -2.05 -1.46 -19.65
C ARG A 68 -2.73 -2.80 -19.36
N ALA A 69 -1.97 -3.80 -18.91
CA ALA A 69 -2.52 -5.12 -18.56
C ALA A 69 -3.50 -5.06 -17.38
N ALA A 70 -3.35 -4.09 -16.48
CA ALA A 70 -4.27 -3.82 -15.38
C ALA A 70 -5.54 -3.06 -15.81
N GLY A 71 -5.67 -2.69 -17.09
CA GLY A 71 -6.87 -2.05 -17.65
C GLY A 71 -6.84 -0.53 -17.69
N PHE A 72 -5.69 0.11 -17.47
CA PHE A 72 -5.57 1.55 -17.72
C PHE A 72 -5.66 1.83 -19.23
N PRO A 73 -6.48 2.81 -19.65
CA PRO A 73 -6.61 3.14 -21.07
C PRO A 73 -5.35 3.85 -21.57
N GLU A 74 -5.05 3.67 -22.86
CA GLU A 74 -3.86 4.23 -23.48
C GLU A 74 -3.77 5.75 -23.35
N SER A 75 -4.91 6.44 -23.47
CA SER A 75 -5.01 7.89 -23.32
C SER A 75 -4.64 8.42 -21.94
N ASP A 76 -4.56 7.55 -20.93
CA ASP A 76 -4.18 7.91 -19.57
C ASP A 76 -2.74 7.52 -19.22
N ILE A 77 -2.00 6.90 -20.15
CA ILE A 77 -0.61 6.51 -19.94
C ILE A 77 0.29 7.34 -20.87
N PHE A 78 1.19 8.10 -20.27
CA PHE A 78 2.26 8.79 -20.99
C PHE A 78 3.61 8.19 -20.63
N VAL A 79 4.38 7.82 -21.64
CA VAL A 79 5.79 7.41 -21.52
C VAL A 79 6.62 8.32 -22.41
N GLY A 80 7.49 9.13 -21.82
CA GLY A 80 8.31 10.05 -22.60
C GLY A 80 9.13 11.03 -21.78
N GLY A 81 10.01 11.77 -22.44
CA GLY A 81 10.89 12.74 -21.81
C GLY A 81 11.81 13.41 -22.84
N ALA A 82 12.59 14.39 -22.40
CA ALA A 82 13.53 15.12 -23.26
C ALA A 82 14.69 14.25 -23.76
N ASN A 83 15.00 13.14 -23.07
CA ASN A 83 16.06 12.21 -23.43
C ASN A 83 15.45 10.83 -23.70
N PRO A 84 15.71 10.19 -24.86
CA PRO A 84 15.15 8.89 -25.19
C PRO A 84 15.56 7.77 -24.21
N LYS A 85 16.67 7.92 -23.50
CA LYS A 85 17.12 6.99 -22.46
C LYS A 85 16.49 7.25 -21.09
N LYS A 86 15.83 8.40 -20.89
CA LYS A 86 15.27 8.80 -19.60
C LYS A 86 13.81 9.23 -19.71
N ALA A 87 12.95 8.26 -20.04
CA ALA A 87 11.51 8.49 -20.05
C ALA A 87 10.94 8.61 -18.63
N ASN A 88 9.96 9.50 -18.48
CA ASN A 88 9.04 9.52 -17.34
C ASN A 88 7.82 8.65 -17.68
N LEU A 89 7.22 8.05 -16.67
CA LEU A 89 5.90 7.45 -16.73
C LEU A 89 4.92 8.33 -15.96
N VAL A 90 3.85 8.78 -16.62
CA VAL A 90 2.73 9.47 -15.99
C VAL A 90 1.47 8.69 -16.27
N VAL A 91 0.73 8.32 -15.22
CA VAL A 91 -0.55 7.62 -15.35
C VAL A 91 -1.64 8.35 -14.60
N ARG A 92 -2.78 8.55 -15.26
CA ARG A 92 -3.97 9.17 -14.68
C ARG A 92 -4.98 8.11 -14.27
N TYR A 93 -5.35 8.12 -12.99
CA TYR A 93 -6.48 7.33 -12.49
C TYR A 93 -7.64 8.29 -12.17
N HIS A 94 -8.74 8.18 -12.94
CA HIS A 94 -9.87 9.09 -12.80
C HIS A 94 -10.69 8.79 -11.55
N GLY A 95 -10.86 9.79 -10.70
CA GLY A 95 -11.89 9.77 -9.65
C GLY A 95 -13.24 10.28 -10.18
N THR A 96 -14.19 10.49 -9.28
CA THR A 96 -15.52 11.02 -9.64
C THR A 96 -15.53 12.51 -9.97
N GLY A 97 -14.39 13.21 -9.87
CA GLY A 97 -14.29 14.66 -10.04
C GLY A 97 -14.77 15.49 -8.83
N ALA A 98 -15.22 14.85 -7.75
CA ALA A 98 -15.77 15.55 -6.58
C ALA A 98 -14.72 16.23 -5.67
N ARG A 99 -13.42 15.95 -5.85
CA ARG A 99 -12.33 16.48 -5.02
C ARG A 99 -11.13 16.86 -5.88
N LYS A 100 -10.23 17.66 -5.31
CA LYS A 100 -8.95 18.01 -5.93
C LYS A 100 -8.10 16.76 -6.20
N PRO A 101 -7.32 16.72 -7.29
CA PRO A 101 -6.45 15.59 -7.61
C PRO A 101 -5.32 15.42 -6.59
N ILE A 102 -4.82 14.19 -6.48
CA ILE A 102 -3.65 13.81 -5.66
C ILE A 102 -2.54 13.36 -6.61
N LEU A 103 -1.32 13.84 -6.39
CA LEU A 103 -0.13 13.37 -7.11
C LEU A 103 0.65 12.39 -6.23
N LEU A 104 0.82 11.17 -6.72
CA LEU A 104 1.79 10.22 -6.17
C LEU A 104 3.04 10.26 -7.05
N LEU A 105 4.19 10.57 -6.46
CA LEU A 105 5.44 10.78 -7.18
C LEU A 105 6.54 9.90 -6.59
N ALA A 106 7.30 9.26 -7.49
CA ALA A 106 8.53 8.54 -7.20
C ALA A 106 9.52 8.76 -8.34
N HIS A 107 10.79 8.47 -8.08
CA HIS A 107 11.82 8.44 -9.12
C HIS A 107 12.07 6.99 -9.58
N ILE A 108 12.39 6.84 -10.86
CA ILE A 108 12.95 5.62 -11.45
C ILE A 108 14.46 5.75 -11.41
#